data_AF-A0A7C6FES9-F1
#
_entry.id   AF-A0A7C6FES9-F1
#
_cell.length_a   1.000
_cell.length_b   1.000
_cell.length_c   1.000
_cell.angle_alpha   90.00
_cell.angle_beta   90.00
_cell.angle_gamma   90.00
#
_symmetry.space_group_name_H-M   'P 1'
#
loop_
_entity.id
_entity.type
_entity.pdbx_description
1 polymer ?
#
loop_
_entity_poly.entity_id
_entity_poly.type
_entity_poly.pdbx_seq_one_letter_code
_entity_poly.pdbx_strand_id
1 'polypeptide(L)' 'MDRSQKRILRLREHVLGNRETTGVEDDLIVNSVENKENESTEYSELTIGKLKELLDQRGIEYNSRTKKDDLIKLIEGAD' A
#
# COMPACT_ATOMS: atom_id res chain seq x y z
N MET A 1 -24.33 40.98 0.75
CA MET A 1 -22.98 40.45 0.46
C MET A 1 -22.52 40.97 -0.89
N ASP A 2 -21.57 41.90 -0.88
CA ASP A 2 -21.07 42.61 -2.06
C ASP A 2 -20.33 41.69 -3.04
N ARG A 3 -20.23 42.10 -4.32
CA ARG A 3 -19.52 41.32 -5.37
C ARG A 3 -18.08 41.00 -4.96
N SER A 4 -17.42 41.92 -4.27
CA SER A 4 -16.07 41.73 -3.71
C SER A 4 -16.03 40.61 -2.67
N GLN A 5 -17.03 40.56 -1.78
CA GLN A 5 -17.14 39.51 -0.77
C GLN A 5 -17.42 38.14 -1.41
N LYS A 6 -18.23 38.08 -2.47
CA LYS A 6 -18.45 36.83 -3.22
C LYS A 6 -17.18 36.31 -3.90
N ARG A 7 -16.33 37.21 -4.39
CA ARG A 7 -15.06 36.85 -5.03
C ARG A 7 -14.04 36.37 -4.00
N ILE A 8 -13.98 37.02 -2.84
CA ILE A 8 -13.14 36.59 -1.69
C ILE A 8 -13.59 35.22 -1.18
N LEU A 9 -14.90 34.99 -1.04
CA LEU A 9 -15.44 33.70 -0.60
C LEU A 9 -15.07 32.58 -1.56
N ARG A 10 -15.25 32.79 -2.87
CA ARG A 10 -14.85 31.80 -3.88
C ARG A 10 -13.36 31.51 -3.88
N LEU A 11 -12.52 32.52 -3.68
CA LEU A 11 -11.07 32.33 -3.59
C LEU A 11 -10.71 31.55 -2.32
N ARG A 12 -11.39 31.82 -1.21
CA ARG A 12 -11.21 31.11 0.06
C ARG A 12 -11.63 29.64 -0.04
N GLU A 13 -12.75 29.34 -0.70
CA GLU A 13 -13.18 27.97 -0.98
C GLU A 13 -12.15 27.25 -1.86
N HIS A 14 -11.62 27.90 -2.89
CA HIS A 14 -10.64 27.29 -3.80
C HIS A 14 -9.28 27.03 -3.13
N VAL A 15 -8.84 27.91 -2.21
CA VAL A 15 -7.58 27.74 -1.47
C VAL A 15 -7.70 26.69 -0.36
N LEU A 16 -8.88 26.55 0.26
CA LEU A 16 -9.14 25.53 1.28
C LEU A 16 -9.38 24.13 0.68
N GLY A 17 -9.97 24.05 -0.52
CA GLY A 17 -10.29 22.79 -1.20
C GLY A 17 -9.08 21.93 -1.62
N ASN A 18 -7.87 22.48 -1.58
CA ASN A 18 -6.64 21.72 -1.87
C ASN A 18 -5.96 21.15 -0.61
N ARG A 19 -6.60 21.20 0.57
CA ARG A 19 -6.01 20.72 1.83
C ARG A 19 -6.76 19.55 2.48
N GLU A 20 -7.67 18.88 1.76
CA GLU A 20 -8.53 17.83 2.31
C GLU A 20 -8.36 16.43 1.69
N THR A 21 -7.12 16.01 1.41
CA THR A 21 -6.83 14.56 1.25
C THR A 21 -5.49 14.19 1.87
N THR A 22 -5.28 14.50 3.14
CA THR A 22 -4.25 13.83 3.96
C THR A 22 -4.58 14.07 5.43
N GLY A 23 -5.53 13.30 5.93
CA GLY A 23 -6.08 13.44 7.27
C GLY A 23 -6.74 12.15 7.71
N VAL A 24 -5.96 11.07 7.73
CA VAL A 24 -5.99 10.04 8.79
C VAL A 24 -7.33 9.86 9.51
N GLU A 25 -8.22 9.10 8.89
CA GLU A 25 -9.33 8.43 9.57
C GLU A 25 -9.17 6.92 9.30
N ASP A 26 -8.40 6.24 10.14
CA ASP A 26 -8.57 4.83 10.52
C ASP A 26 -7.73 4.65 11.79
N ASP A 27 -8.38 4.85 12.93
CA ASP A 27 -8.81 3.75 13.81
C ASP A 27 -7.61 3.08 14.51
N LEU A 28 -7.56 3.31 15.83
CA LEU A 28 -7.01 2.41 16.84
C LEU A 28 -6.00 1.37 16.31
N ILE A 29 -4.69 1.63 16.44
CA ILE A 29 -3.70 0.55 16.40
C ILE A 29 -3.88 -0.25 17.69
N VAL A 30 -4.81 -1.19 17.60
CA VAL A 30 -5.09 -2.27 18.52
C VAL A 30 -3.79 -3.05 18.70
N ASN A 31 -3.25 -2.97 19.91
CA ASN A 31 -2.25 -3.89 20.38
C ASN A 31 -2.93 -5.23 20.71
N SER A 32 -3.38 -5.96 19.68
CA SER A 32 -3.78 -7.38 19.72
C SER A 32 -2.80 -8.12 18.82
N VAL A 33 -1.87 -8.89 19.39
CA VAL A 33 -2.06 -10.32 19.73
C VAL A 33 -2.12 -11.18 18.47
N GLU A 34 -1.10 -12.04 18.35
CA GLU A 34 -1.07 -13.32 17.64
C GLU A 34 -1.37 -13.33 16.13
N ASN A 35 -0.34 -13.54 15.31
CA ASN A 35 -0.24 -14.79 14.56
C ASN A 35 1.10 -14.87 13.82
N LYS A 36 2.04 -15.59 14.42
CA LYS A 36 3.33 -15.96 13.83
C LYS A 36 3.23 -17.25 12.99
N GLU A 37 2.06 -17.52 12.41
CA GLU A 37 1.71 -18.83 11.83
C GLU A 37 0.86 -18.75 10.54
N ASN A 38 0.84 -17.62 9.80
CA ASN A 38 0.11 -17.51 8.53
C ASN A 38 0.89 -16.83 7.39
N GLU A 39 2.22 -16.78 7.45
CA GLU A 39 3.02 -16.10 6.41
C GLU A 39 3.01 -16.84 5.05
N SER A 40 2.72 -18.15 5.04
CA SER A 40 2.76 -18.96 3.80
C SER A 40 1.59 -18.69 2.85
N THR A 41 0.42 -18.33 3.38
CA THR A 41 -0.78 -18.07 2.55
C THR A 41 -0.77 -16.68 1.93
N GLU A 42 -0.10 -15.72 2.57
CA GLU A 42 -0.12 -14.32 2.16
C GLU A 42 0.50 -14.13 0.76
N TYR A 43 1.62 -14.80 0.48
CA TYR A 43 2.30 -14.70 -0.81
C TYR A 43 1.50 -15.36 -1.95
N SER A 44 0.67 -16.36 -1.66
CA SER A 44 -0.21 -16.99 -2.65
C SER A 44 -1.32 -16.06 -3.14
N GLU A 45 -1.71 -15.08 -2.34
CA GLU A 45 -2.71 -14.06 -2.70
C GLU A 45 -2.09 -12.90 -3.51
N LEU A 46 -0.78 -12.73 -3.44
CA LEU A 46 -0.07 -11.69 -4.17
C LEU A 46 -0.01 -11.97 -5.68
N THR A 47 0.06 -10.91 -6.47
CA THR A 47 0.28 -11.02 -7.92
C THR A 47 1.75 -11.32 -8.22
N ILE A 48 2.02 -11.89 -9.40
CA ILE A 48 3.39 -12.15 -9.87
C ILE A 48 4.23 -10.87 -9.85
N GLY A 49 3.65 -9.72 -10.18
CA GLY A 49 4.35 -8.43 -10.12
C GLY A 49 4.81 -8.10 -8.70
N LYS A 50 3.93 -8.29 -7.71
CA LYS A 50 4.28 -8.02 -6.32
C LYS A 50 5.28 -9.01 -5.74
N LEU A 51 5.20 -10.29 -6.13
CA LEU A 51 6.20 -11.29 -5.75
C LEU A 51 7.59 -10.95 -6.32
N LYS A 52 7.65 -10.47 -7.57
CA LYS A 52 8.89 -10.00 -8.19
C LYS A 52 9.47 -8.77 -7.49
N GLU A 53 8.63 -7.78 -7.15
CA GLU A 53 9.05 -6.65 -6.32
C GLU A 53 9.63 -7.11 -4.97
N LEU A 54 8.98 -8.05 -4.29
CA LEU A 54 9.48 -8.56 -3.00
C LEU A 54 10.83 -9.25 -3.14
N LEU A 55 11.02 -10.04 -4.20
CA LEU A 55 12.31 -10.67 -4.50
C LEU A 55 13.39 -9.63 -4.82
N ASP A 56 13.06 -8.61 -5.61
CA ASP A 56 13.97 -7.50 -5.93
C ASP A 56 14.36 -6.70 -4.68
N GLN A 57 13.40 -6.39 -3.81
CA GLN A 57 13.63 -5.74 -2.52
C GLN A 57 14.51 -6.58 -1.58
N ARG A 58 14.41 -7.92 -1.65
CA ARG A 58 15.24 -8.86 -0.90
C ARG A 58 16.59 -9.15 -1.57
N GLY A 59 16.82 -8.68 -2.80
CA GLY A 59 18.02 -8.96 -3.59
C GLY A 59 18.12 -10.43 -4.05
N ILE A 60 16.99 -11.13 -4.17
CA ILE A 60 16.94 -12.53 -4.61
C ILE A 60 16.75 -12.54 -6.12
N GLU A 61 17.74 -13.09 -6.83
CA GLU A 61 17.65 -13.25 -8.28
C GLU A 61 16.60 -14.31 -8.64
N TYR A 62 15.71 -13.97 -9.56
CA TYR A 62 14.70 -14.87 -10.10
C TYR A 62 14.72 -14.85 -11.63
N ASN A 63 14.31 -15.95 -12.25
CA ASN A 63 14.19 -15.99 -13.71
C ASN A 63 12.87 -15.33 -14.15
N SER A 64 12.88 -14.59 -15.25
CA SER A 64 11.63 -14.05 -15.82
C SER A 64 10.63 -15.13 -16.24
N ARG A 65 11.11 -16.37 -16.46
CA ARG A 65 10.29 -17.57 -16.73
C ARG A 65 9.87 -18.34 -15.47
N THR A 66 10.31 -17.90 -14.29
CA THR A 66 9.94 -18.52 -13.01
C THR A 66 8.43 -18.41 -12.80
N LYS A 67 7.81 -19.53 -12.41
CA LYS A 67 6.36 -19.59 -12.15
C LYS A 67 6.04 -18.92 -10.82
N LYS A 68 4.78 -18.50 -10.64
CA LYS A 68 4.29 -17.89 -9.41
C LYS A 68 4.65 -18.71 -8.17
N ASP A 69 4.37 -20.01 -8.20
CA ASP A 69 4.67 -20.94 -7.10
C ASP A 69 6.15 -20.95 -6.72
N ASP A 70 7.03 -20.86 -7.71
CA ASP A 70 8.48 -20.89 -7.51
C ASP A 70 9.00 -19.55 -6.98
N LEU A 71 8.42 -18.43 -7.43
CA LEU A 71 8.66 -17.11 -6.82
C LEU A 71 8.24 -17.08 -5.35
N ILE A 72 7.11 -17.71 -5.00
CA ILE A 72 6.63 -17.79 -3.61
C ILE A 72 7.63 -18.59 -2.75
N LYS A 73 8.08 -19.76 -3.24
CA LYS A 73 9.09 -20.57 -2.53
C LYS A 73 10.39 -19.80 -2.28
N LEU A 74 10.85 -19.03 -3.27
CA LEU A 74 12.04 -18.18 -3.13
C LEU A 74 11.84 -17.10 -2.05
N ILE A 75 10.63 -16.57 -1.89
CA ILE A 75 10.32 -15.57 -0.86
C ILE A 75 10.20 -16.21 0.53
N GLU A 76 9.56 -17.39 0.62
CA GLU A 76 9.42 -18.14 1.87
C GLU A 76 10.76 -18.74 2.35
N GLY A 77 11.74 -18.89 1.47
CA GLY A 77 13.02 -19.51 1.80
C GLY A 77 12.90 -21.00 2.11
N ALA A 78 11.87 -21.65 1.57
CA ALA A 78 11.66 -23.09 1.69
C ALA A 78 12.58 -23.81 0.69
N ASP A 79 13.73 -24.29 1.18
CA ASP A 79 14.65 -25.20 0.50
C ASP A 79 14.14 -26.66 0.56
#